data_AF-A0A4Q9V6K0-F1
#
_entry.id   AF-A0A4Q9V6K0-F1
#
_cell.length_a   1.000
_cell.length_b   1.000
_cell.length_c   1.000
_cell.angle_alpha   90.00
_cell.angle_beta   90.00
_cell.angle_gamma   90.00
#
_symmetry.space_group_name_H-M   'P 1'
#
loop_
_entity.id
_entity.type
_entity.pdbx_description
1 polymer ?
#
loop_
_entity_poly.entity_id
_entity_poly.type
_entity_poly.pdbx_seq_one_letter_code
_entity_poly.pdbx_strand_id
1 'polypeptide(L)'
;MRSLLPILIAILVSITLSGCAEMYSAMSNYNAANGSKCKVKAASFAGYHEGEGKYMENRVLYKESTTDQNIKNEYAWLKKKMNEYVYKNGFGTFYETSPFTDISYKFHTYCKDYY
;
A
#
# COMPACT_ATOMS: atom_id res chain seq x y z
N MET A 1 28.45 12.80 -26.43
CA MET A 1 27.84 11.89 -25.42
C MET A 1 26.83 12.70 -24.62
N ARG A 2 25.52 12.45 -24.76
CA ARG A 2 24.52 13.12 -23.92
C ARG A 2 24.64 12.57 -22.50
N SER A 3 24.81 13.46 -21.53
CA SER A 3 24.85 13.10 -20.11
C SER A 3 23.58 12.34 -19.74
N LEU A 4 23.72 11.11 -19.22
CA LEU A 4 22.62 10.29 -18.68
C LEU A 4 22.25 10.71 -17.24
N LEU A 5 23.03 11.60 -16.65
CA LEU A 5 22.86 12.11 -15.30
C LEU A 5 21.46 12.68 -14.99
N PRO A 6 20.82 13.50 -15.87
CA PRO A 6 19.49 14.04 -15.57
C PRO A 6 18.40 12.95 -15.58
N ILE A 7 18.58 11.88 -16.36
CA ILE A 7 17.63 10.75 -16.40
C ILE A 7 17.74 9.94 -15.11
N LEU A 8 18.97 9.69 -14.65
CA LEU A 8 19.24 8.99 -13.38
C LEU A 8 18.67 9.74 -12.18
N ILE A 9 18.81 11.08 -12.15
CA ILE A 9 18.23 11.93 -11.10
C ILE A 9 16.69 11.88 -11.14
N ALA A 10 16.08 11.94 -12.32
CA ALA A 10 14.63 11.85 -12.46
C ALA A 10 14.08 10.49 -11.98
N ILE A 11 14.79 9.39 -12.28
CA ILE A 11 14.43 8.05 -11.79
C ILE A 11 14.55 7.98 -10.27
N LEU A 12 15.67 8.46 -9.69
CA LEU A 12 15.89 8.49 -8.25
C LEU A 12 14.84 9.30 -7.51
N VAL A 13 14.49 10.49 -8.00
CA VAL A 13 13.44 11.35 -7.42
C VAL A 13 12.06 10.71 -7.54
N SER A 14 11.79 10.01 -8.64
CA SER A 14 10.52 9.29 -8.82
C SER A 14 10.39 8.11 -7.85
N ILE A 15 11.50 7.43 -7.56
CA ILE A 15 11.55 6.32 -6.60
C ILE A 15 11.40 6.81 -5.15
N THR A 16 11.94 7.99 -4.81
CA THR A 16 11.80 8.54 -3.44
C THR A 16 10.43 9.16 -3.17
N LEU A 17 9.65 9.49 -4.22
CA LEU A 17 8.29 10.00 -4.10
C LEU A 17 7.24 8.88 -3.97
N SER A 18 7.52 7.67 -4.45
CA SER A 18 6.70 6.49 -4.16
C SER A 18 6.99 6.01 -2.73
N GLY A 19 5.96 5.90 -1.90
CA GLY A 19 6.10 5.42 -0.53
C GLY A 19 6.74 4.03 -0.47
N CYS A 20 7.33 3.67 0.68
CA CYS A 20 8.01 2.39 0.86
C CYS A 20 7.17 1.19 0.40
N ALA A 21 5.85 1.24 0.62
CA ALA A 21 4.92 0.18 0.25
C ALA A 21 4.79 -0.02 -1.28
N GLU A 22 4.81 1.05 -2.07
CA GLU A 22 4.75 0.98 -3.54
C GLU A 22 6.04 0.42 -4.11
N MET A 23 7.18 0.81 -3.54
CA MET A 23 8.49 0.25 -3.88
C MET A 23 8.55 -1.26 -3.57
N TYR A 24 8.01 -1.70 -2.43
CA TYR A 24 7.95 -3.13 -2.10
C TYR A 24 7.06 -3.92 -3.08
N SER A 25 5.90 -3.39 -3.46
CA SER A 25 5.04 -4.01 -4.47
C SER A 25 5.73 -4.08 -5.84
N ALA A 26 6.38 -3.00 -6.28
CA ALA A 26 7.13 -2.96 -7.54
C ALA A 26 8.29 -3.96 -7.56
N MET A 27 9.08 -4.02 -6.49
CA MET A 27 10.16 -4.98 -6.34
C MET A 27 9.65 -6.43 -6.31
N SER A 28 8.48 -6.65 -5.71
CA SER A 28 7.82 -7.97 -5.70
C SER A 28 7.40 -8.41 -7.10
N ASN A 29 6.85 -7.50 -7.90
CA ASN A 29 6.53 -7.76 -9.30
C ASN A 29 7.80 -8.01 -10.13
N TYR A 30 8.86 -7.23 -9.92
CA TYR A 30 10.14 -7.42 -10.61
C TYR A 30 10.74 -8.80 -10.32
N ASN A 31 10.79 -9.20 -9.04
CA ASN A 31 11.34 -10.50 -8.65
C ASN A 31 10.50 -11.66 -9.21
N ALA A 32 9.16 -11.54 -9.18
CA ALA A 32 8.28 -12.54 -9.79
C ALA A 32 8.48 -12.66 -11.31
N ALA A 33 8.67 -11.55 -12.01
CA ALA A 33 8.97 -11.53 -13.45
C ALA A 33 10.33 -12.17 -13.78
N ASN A 34 11.29 -12.13 -12.85
CA ASN A 34 12.61 -12.75 -12.97
C ASN A 34 12.68 -14.18 -12.40
N GLY A 35 11.53 -14.81 -12.13
CA GLY A 35 11.46 -16.22 -11.75
C GLY A 35 11.57 -16.51 -10.25
N SER A 36 11.74 -15.49 -9.40
CA SER A 36 11.66 -15.67 -7.95
C SER A 36 10.24 -16.03 -7.53
N LYS A 37 10.09 -17.04 -6.67
CA LYS A 37 8.80 -17.44 -6.12
C LYS A 37 8.60 -16.79 -4.76
N CYS A 38 7.44 -16.16 -4.56
CA CYS A 38 7.10 -15.62 -3.26
C CYS A 38 6.66 -16.73 -2.30
N LYS A 39 7.29 -16.80 -1.14
CA LYS A 39 6.98 -17.75 -0.07
C LYS A 39 5.94 -17.20 0.90
N VAL A 40 6.09 -15.94 1.29
CA VAL A 40 5.12 -15.26 2.17
C VAL A 40 4.69 -13.97 1.51
N LYS A 41 3.41 -13.90 1.14
CA LYS A 41 2.78 -12.67 0.66
C LYS A 41 2.12 -11.93 1.83
N ALA A 42 2.28 -10.61 1.85
CA ALA A 42 1.70 -9.74 2.86
C ALA A 42 0.95 -8.58 2.20
N ALA A 43 0.09 -7.93 2.98
CA ALA A 43 -0.54 -6.68 2.60
C ALA A 43 -0.40 -5.65 3.72
N SER A 44 -0.17 -4.40 3.37
CA SER A 44 -0.26 -3.24 4.26
C SER A 44 -1.36 -2.29 3.79
N PHE A 45 -1.71 -1.33 4.63
CA PHE A 45 -2.68 -0.28 4.28
C PHE A 45 -2.18 1.09 4.72
N ALA A 46 -2.68 2.13 4.09
CA ALA A 46 -2.49 3.53 4.45
C ALA A 46 -3.82 4.27 4.36
N GLY A 47 -4.19 5.03 5.39
CA GLY A 47 -5.39 5.86 5.40
C GLY A 47 -5.11 7.27 4.87
N TYR A 48 -6.00 7.83 4.06
CA TYR A 48 -5.86 9.19 3.55
C TYR A 48 -6.17 10.23 4.63
N HIS A 49 -5.18 11.05 4.98
CA HIS A 49 -5.33 12.14 5.93
C HIS A 49 -5.56 13.45 5.19
N GLU A 50 -6.81 13.93 5.16
CA GLU A 50 -7.18 15.15 4.44
C GLU A 50 -6.36 16.37 4.89
N GLY A 51 -6.13 16.53 6.20
CA GLY A 51 -5.36 17.66 6.74
C GLY A 51 -3.89 17.68 6.34
N GLU A 52 -3.33 16.55 5.89
CA GLU A 52 -1.94 16.47 5.42
C GLU A 52 -1.86 16.19 3.90
N GLY A 53 -3.01 16.08 3.22
CA GLY A 53 -3.10 15.80 1.78
C GLY A 53 -2.45 14.50 1.33
N LYS A 54 -2.24 13.51 2.22
CA LYS A 54 -1.44 12.31 1.93
C LYS A 54 -1.97 11.05 2.61
N TYR A 55 -1.57 9.90 2.07
CA TYR A 55 -1.76 8.60 2.71
C TYR A 55 -0.75 8.38 3.85
N MET A 56 -1.24 7.94 5.01
CA MET A 56 -0.44 7.62 6.19
C MET A 56 -0.41 6.11 6.42
N GLU A 57 0.77 5.51 6.27
CA GLU A 57 0.98 4.07 6.41
C GLU A 57 0.58 3.54 7.79
N ASN A 58 -0.12 2.40 7.79
CA ASN A 58 -0.61 1.67 8.96
C ASN A 58 -1.42 2.52 9.96
N ARG A 59 -2.03 3.62 9.49
CA ARG A 59 -2.89 4.47 10.32
C ARG A 59 -4.35 4.26 10.02
N VAL A 60 -5.10 3.87 11.05
CA VAL A 60 -6.55 3.99 11.04
C VAL A 60 -6.87 5.43 11.42
N LEU A 61 -7.45 6.16 10.48
CA LEU A 61 -7.91 7.52 10.71
C LEU A 61 -9.40 7.44 11.05
N TYR A 62 -9.93 8.42 11.76
CA TYR A 62 -11.36 8.56 12.03
C TYR A 62 -11.66 10.02 12.38
N LYS A 63 -12.89 10.46 12.12
CA LYS A 63 -13.38 11.77 12.56
C LYS A 63 -13.74 11.68 14.04
N GLU A 64 -13.67 12.78 14.79
CA GLU A 64 -14.06 12.81 16.21
C GLU A 64 -15.48 12.30 16.46
N SER A 65 -16.39 12.50 15.50
CA SER A 65 -17.78 12.04 15.56
C SER A 65 -17.96 10.53 15.31
N THR A 66 -16.88 9.76 15.10
CA THR A 66 -16.96 8.33 14.79
C THR A 66 -17.28 7.54 16.05
N THR A 67 -18.32 6.69 16.00
CA THR A 67 -18.69 5.85 17.14
C THR A 67 -17.70 4.72 17.38
N ASP A 68 -17.58 4.25 18.62
CA ASP A 68 -16.76 3.07 18.97
C ASP A 68 -17.11 1.84 18.14
N GLN A 69 -18.39 1.67 17.80
CA GLN A 69 -18.84 0.57 16.96
C GLN A 69 -18.29 0.69 15.53
N ASN A 70 -18.31 1.90 14.96
CA ASN A 70 -17.72 2.14 13.63
C ASN A 70 -16.20 1.96 13.67
N ILE A 71 -15.51 2.39 14.73
CA ILE A 71 -14.07 2.15 14.90
C ILE A 71 -13.78 0.65 14.93
N LYS A 72 -14.52 -0.15 15.71
CA LYS A 72 -14.35 -1.62 15.74
C LYS A 72 -14.60 -2.25 14.37
N ASN A 73 -15.64 -1.82 13.68
CA ASN A 73 -15.98 -2.29 12.34
C ASN A 73 -14.88 -1.93 11.32
N GLU A 74 -14.28 -0.75 11.44
CA GLU A 74 -13.16 -0.28 10.62
C GLU A 74 -11.96 -1.25 10.72
N TYR A 75 -11.53 -1.58 11.94
CA TYR A 75 -10.43 -2.53 12.13
C TYR A 75 -10.73 -3.91 11.55
N ALA A 76 -11.96 -4.41 11.76
CA ALA A 76 -12.38 -5.69 11.21
C ALA A 76 -12.39 -5.68 9.67
N TRP A 77 -12.86 -4.59 9.08
CA TRP A 77 -12.90 -4.38 7.63
C TRP A 77 -11.51 -4.26 7.02
N LEU A 78 -10.61 -3.47 7.61
CA LEU A 78 -9.22 -3.35 7.17
C LEU A 78 -8.52 -4.71 7.18
N LYS A 79 -8.68 -5.49 8.26
CA LYS A 79 -8.13 -6.84 8.36
C LYS A 79 -8.69 -7.76 7.28
N LYS A 80 -10.01 -7.70 7.04
CA LYS A 80 -10.66 -8.47 5.97
C LYS A 80 -10.09 -8.12 4.60
N LYS A 81 -9.98 -6.82 4.28
CA LYS A 81 -9.44 -6.32 3.00
C LYS A 81 -7.97 -6.71 2.80
N MET A 82 -7.13 -6.57 3.82
CA MET A 82 -5.75 -7.04 3.75
C MET A 82 -5.67 -8.54 3.43
N ASN A 83 -6.47 -9.36 4.11
CA ASN A 83 -6.51 -10.79 3.83
C ASN A 83 -6.99 -11.07 2.39
N GLU A 84 -8.07 -10.43 1.94
CA GLU A 84 -8.56 -10.54 0.56
C GLU A 84 -7.44 -10.24 -0.46
N TYR A 85 -6.67 -9.17 -0.25
CA TYR A 85 -5.59 -8.78 -1.15
C TYR A 85 -4.36 -9.68 -1.08
N VAL A 86 -4.03 -10.24 0.09
CA VAL A 86 -2.99 -11.27 0.21
C VAL A 86 -3.32 -12.47 -0.69
N TYR A 87 -4.58 -12.94 -0.69
CA TYR A 87 -5.00 -14.10 -1.48
C TYR A 87 -5.36 -13.79 -2.94
N LYS A 88 -5.57 -12.52 -3.30
CA LYS A 88 -5.79 -12.11 -4.69
C LYS A 88 -4.52 -12.33 -5.53
N ASN A 89 -4.67 -12.64 -6.82
CA ASN A 89 -3.50 -12.79 -7.71
C ASN A 89 -2.73 -11.46 -7.90
N GLY A 90 -1.40 -11.52 -7.88
CA GLY A 90 -0.49 -10.41 -8.20
C GLY A 90 -0.09 -9.49 -7.03
N PHE A 91 1.00 -8.74 -7.21
CA PHE A 91 1.42 -7.66 -6.32
C PHE A 91 0.94 -6.33 -6.89
N GLY A 92 0.46 -5.42 -6.04
CA GLY A 92 -0.08 -4.16 -6.52
C GLY A 92 -0.62 -3.27 -5.43
N THR A 93 -1.23 -2.17 -5.88
CA THR A 93 -1.87 -1.18 -5.04
C THR A 93 -3.37 -1.16 -5.33
N PHE A 94 -4.18 -1.19 -4.29
CA PHE A 94 -5.64 -1.19 -4.37
C PHE A 94 -6.19 -0.03 -3.55
N TYR A 95 -7.27 0.59 -4.01
CA TYR A 95 -7.90 1.72 -3.34
C TYR A 95 -9.33 1.35 -2.98
N GLU A 96 -9.72 1.59 -1.74
CA GLU A 96 -11.09 1.37 -1.27
C GLU A 96 -11.44 2.45 -0.26
N THR A 97 -12.70 2.87 -0.26
CA THR A 97 -13.24 3.76 0.79
C THR A 97 -13.98 2.93 1.81
N SER A 98 -13.71 3.17 3.10
CA SER A 98 -14.40 2.44 4.16
C SER A 98 -15.88 2.81 4.21
N PRO A 99 -16.79 1.82 4.31
CA PRO A 99 -18.21 2.08 4.48
C PRO A 99 -18.59 2.53 5.91
N PHE A 100 -17.64 2.55 6.86
CA PHE A 100 -17.90 2.88 8.28
C PHE A 100 -17.42 4.28 8.66
N THR A 101 -16.39 4.78 7.98
CA THR A 101 -15.73 6.05 8.32
C THR A 101 -15.59 7.00 7.12
N ASP A 102 -15.97 6.56 5.91
CA ASP A 102 -15.78 7.26 4.63
C ASP A 102 -14.31 7.61 4.32
N ILE A 103 -13.37 7.00 5.03
CA ILE A 103 -11.94 7.24 4.81
C ILE A 103 -11.48 6.42 3.63
N SER A 104 -10.75 7.08 2.74
CA SER A 104 -10.10 6.42 1.61
C SER A 104 -8.83 5.73 2.08
N TYR A 105 -8.72 4.44 1.77
CA TYR A 105 -7.57 3.61 2.08
C TYR A 105 -6.87 3.15 0.81
N LYS A 106 -5.54 3.08 0.91
CA LYS A 106 -4.65 2.50 -0.08
C LYS A 106 -4.07 1.23 0.51
N PHE A 107 -4.17 0.11 -0.20
CA PHE A 107 -3.67 -1.21 0.22
C PHE A 107 -2.56 -1.65 -0.71
N HIS A 108 -1.47 -2.17 -0.17
CA HIS A 108 -0.32 -2.63 -0.94
C HIS A 108 -0.05 -4.09 -0.68
N THR A 109 0.05 -4.89 -1.73
CA THR A 109 0.48 -6.29 -1.62
C THR A 109 1.92 -6.43 -2.05
N TYR A 110 2.70 -7.15 -1.25
CA TYR A 110 4.12 -7.34 -1.48
C TYR A 110 4.56 -8.72 -1.00
N CYS A 111 5.71 -9.16 -1.49
CA CYS A 111 6.35 -10.37 -1.02
C CYS A 111 7.21 -10.04 0.19
N LYS A 112 6.89 -10.66 1.33
CA LYS A 112 7.63 -10.54 2.59
C LYS A 112 8.82 -11.49 2.67
N ASP A 113 8.71 -12.66 2.04
CA ASP A 113 9.75 -13.69 2.03
C ASP A 113 9.74 -14.44 0.69
N TYR A 114 10.91 -14.75 0.13
CA TYR A 114 11.08 -15.46 -1.14
C TYR A 114 11.62 -16.88 -0.89
N TYR A 115 11.41 -17.78 -1.85
CA TYR A 115 12.11 -19.08 -1.88
C TYR A 115 13.53 -18.96 -2.42
#